data_AF-A0A369GLT6-F1
#
_entry.id   AF-A0A369GLT6-F1
#
_cell.length_a   1.000
_cell.length_b   1.000
_cell.length_c   1.000
_cell.angle_alpha   90.00
_cell.angle_beta   90.00
_cell.angle_gamma   90.00
#
_symmetry.space_group_name_H-M   'P 1'
#
loop_
_entity.id
_entity.type
_entity.pdbx_description
1 polymer ?
#
loop_
_entity_poly.entity_id
_entity_poly.type
_entity_poly.pdbx_seq_one_letter_code
_entity_poly.pdbx_strand_id
1 'polypeptide(L)'
;MGLKEAIKTIACLILYCYDGFPTTTELRYPKMNSTAEQSLINNLEVTIRPTSSSPETIVIVVTNANPFPVSFFRDYSPLDPLALRLGMLKVTPQWAEKPMRLPQVRFNRPWPPPLTSTVTIFPGTSMTSEFCLRNLGIHLRTLGVSPVVFLYGHWAAVWKGTRIDPKLFEAPKWAAASGDFVSNNMTLDLSRLWLLYA
;
A
#
# COMPACT_ATOMS: atom_id res chain seq x y z
N MET A 1 -44.85 11.65 -24.98
CA MET A 1 -43.42 11.90 -24.74
C MET A 1 -43.31 13.26 -24.07
N GLY A 2 -42.89 13.32 -22.80
CA GLY A 2 -43.02 14.52 -21.99
C GLY A 2 -42.07 15.63 -22.43
N LEU A 3 -42.53 16.88 -22.40
CA LEU A 3 -41.76 18.08 -22.77
C LEU A 3 -40.36 18.14 -22.12
N LYS A 4 -40.20 17.57 -20.91
CA LYS A 4 -38.92 17.47 -20.21
C LYS A 4 -37.91 16.55 -20.88
N GLU A 5 -38.35 15.45 -21.50
CA GLU A 5 -37.47 14.52 -22.21
C GLU A 5 -36.99 15.13 -23.53
N ALA A 6 -37.87 15.83 -24.25
CA ALA A 6 -37.51 16.53 -25.48
C ALA A 6 -36.48 17.65 -25.25
N ILE A 7 -36.61 18.40 -24.14
CA ILE A 7 -35.64 19.46 -23.76
C ILE A 7 -34.26 18.87 -23.46
N LYS A 8 -34.20 17.69 -22.82
CA LYS A 8 -32.94 17.03 -22.46
C LYS A 8 -32.18 16.52 -23.69
N THR A 9 -32.90 15.98 -24.68
CA THR A 9 -32.30 15.48 -25.92
C THR A 9 -31.78 16.62 -26.81
N ILE A 10 -32.51 17.74 -26.87
CA ILE A 10 -32.12 18.91 -27.67
C ILE A 10 -30.91 19.64 -27.04
N ALA A 11 -30.81 19.66 -25.71
CA ALA A 11 -29.66 20.26 -25.01
C ALA A 11 -28.34 19.50 -25.28
N CYS A 12 -28.35 18.17 -25.39
CA CYS A 12 -27.15 17.39 -25.72
C CYS A 12 -26.68 17.55 -27.17
N LEU A 13 -27.61 17.78 -28.11
CA LEU A 13 -27.30 17.93 -29.54
C LEU A 13 -26.69 19.30 -29.87
N ILE A 14 -27.02 20.35 -29.12
CA ILE A 14 -26.57 21.73 -29.39
C ILE A 14 -25.27 22.07 -28.65
N LEU A 15 -25.00 21.46 -27.49
CA LEU A 15 -23.89 21.88 -26.64
C LEU A 15 -22.59 21.11 -26.83
N TYR A 16 -22.50 20.11 -27.74
CA TYR A 16 -21.38 19.17 -27.75
C TYR A 16 -21.07 18.75 -26.29
N CYS A 17 -21.94 17.94 -25.71
CA CYS A 17 -21.58 17.21 -24.50
C CYS A 17 -20.42 16.27 -24.88
N TYR A 18 -19.21 16.83 -24.95
CA TYR A 18 -17.99 16.12 -24.74
C TYR A 18 -18.21 15.42 -23.41
N ASP A 19 -18.32 14.09 -23.44
CA ASP A 19 -18.10 13.28 -22.26
C ASP A 19 -16.87 13.87 -21.60
N GLY A 20 -17.10 14.47 -20.42
CA GLY A 20 -16.18 15.42 -19.82
C GLY A 20 -14.78 14.83 -19.83
N PHE A 21 -13.80 15.63 -20.28
CA PHE A 21 -12.41 15.21 -20.19
C PHE A 21 -12.15 14.62 -18.80
N PRO A 22 -11.65 13.37 -18.72
CA PRO A 22 -11.50 12.69 -17.45
C PRO A 22 -10.62 13.56 -16.55
N THR A 23 -11.06 13.71 -15.30
CA THR A 23 -10.31 14.51 -14.32
C THR A 23 -8.95 13.85 -14.08
N THR A 24 -7.94 14.61 -13.62
CA THR A 24 -6.61 14.06 -13.30
C THR A 24 -6.65 12.90 -12.29
N THR A 25 -7.72 12.82 -11.48
CA THR A 25 -8.02 11.71 -10.57
C THR A 25 -8.56 10.46 -11.29
N GLU A 26 -9.41 10.64 -12.31
CA GLU A 26 -9.95 9.55 -13.14
C GLU A 26 -8.93 9.03 -14.16
N LEU A 27 -8.05 9.89 -14.67
CA LEU A 27 -6.86 9.51 -15.43
C LEU A 27 -5.84 8.75 -14.56
N ARG A 28 -5.81 9.03 -13.25
CA ARG A 28 -4.93 8.34 -12.29
C ARG A 28 -5.51 7.00 -11.82
N TYR A 29 -6.83 6.83 -11.85
CA TYR A 29 -7.51 5.59 -11.46
C TYR A 29 -8.74 5.28 -12.33
N PRO A 30 -8.56 4.80 -13.57
CA PRO A 30 -9.69 4.30 -14.36
C PRO A 30 -10.32 3.08 -13.69
N LYS A 31 -11.64 2.99 -13.63
CA LYS A 31 -12.35 1.79 -13.16
C LYS A 31 -12.51 0.83 -14.35
N MET A 32 -11.79 -0.29 -14.37
CA MET A 32 -11.87 -1.33 -15.42
C MET A 32 -11.68 -2.75 -14.84
N ASN A 33 -12.09 -3.76 -15.63
CA ASN A 33 -12.54 -5.10 -15.22
C ASN A 33 -11.76 -5.78 -14.09
N SER A 34 -12.45 -5.85 -12.96
CA SER A 34 -11.90 -5.97 -11.61
C SER A 34 -11.38 -7.35 -11.22
N THR A 35 -11.89 -8.43 -11.80
CA THR A 35 -11.74 -9.74 -11.16
C THR A 35 -10.31 -10.31 -11.21
N ALA A 36 -9.64 -10.29 -12.36
CA ALA A 36 -8.31 -10.89 -12.49
C ALA A 36 -7.21 -10.04 -11.81
N GLU A 37 -7.30 -8.71 -11.90
CA GLU A 37 -6.41 -7.78 -11.20
C GLU A 37 -6.62 -7.86 -9.68
N GLN A 38 -7.88 -7.92 -9.21
CA GLN A 38 -8.16 -8.14 -7.80
C GLN A 38 -7.68 -9.50 -7.33
N SER A 39 -7.83 -10.56 -8.12
CA SER A 39 -7.25 -11.86 -7.78
C SER A 39 -5.73 -11.82 -7.66
N LEU A 40 -5.04 -11.05 -8.51
CA LEU A 40 -3.58 -10.86 -8.42
C LEU A 40 -3.19 -10.22 -7.08
N ILE A 41 -3.87 -9.14 -6.70
CA ILE A 41 -3.60 -8.39 -5.46
C ILE A 41 -4.03 -9.16 -4.21
N ASN A 42 -5.21 -9.79 -4.22
CA ASN A 42 -5.75 -10.53 -3.08
C ASN A 42 -4.88 -11.73 -2.70
N ASN A 43 -4.10 -12.25 -3.65
CA ASN A 43 -3.14 -13.32 -3.44
C ASN A 43 -1.72 -12.81 -3.11
N LEU A 44 -1.54 -11.51 -2.90
CA LEU A 44 -0.35 -10.93 -2.27
C LEU A 44 -0.66 -10.60 -0.80
N GLU A 45 -0.35 -11.54 0.08
CA GLU A 45 -0.62 -11.41 1.50
C GLU A 45 0.47 -10.57 2.18
N VAL A 46 0.06 -9.61 3.00
CA VAL A 46 0.97 -8.81 3.83
C VAL A 46 0.72 -9.19 5.28
N THR A 47 1.74 -9.67 5.98
CA THR A 47 1.67 -9.93 7.42
C THR A 47 2.79 -9.21 8.16
N ILE A 48 2.57 -9.01 9.46
CA ILE A 48 3.56 -8.45 10.37
C ILE A 48 3.73 -9.34 11.59
N ARG A 49 4.97 -9.40 12.08
CA ARG A 49 5.34 -10.15 13.27
C ARG A 49 6.48 -9.46 14.03
N PRO A 50 6.63 -9.71 15.34
CA PRO A 50 7.76 -9.17 16.10
C PRO A 50 9.04 -9.94 15.80
N THR A 51 10.16 -9.35 16.17
CA THR A 51 11.41 -10.05 16.46
C THR A 51 11.56 -10.32 17.94
N SER A 52 12.00 -11.52 18.30
CA SER A 52 12.27 -11.89 19.71
C SER A 52 13.45 -11.12 20.31
N SER A 53 14.42 -10.72 19.47
CA SER A 53 15.62 -9.98 19.87
C SER A 53 15.39 -8.47 20.04
N SER A 54 14.42 -7.90 19.33
CA SER A 54 14.07 -6.49 19.37
C SER A 54 12.54 -6.36 19.30
N PRO A 55 11.86 -6.24 20.46
CA PRO A 55 10.40 -6.15 20.49
C PRO A 55 9.85 -4.86 19.87
N GLU A 56 10.68 -3.83 19.71
CA GLU A 56 10.34 -2.60 18.98
C GLU A 56 10.51 -2.72 17.46
N THR A 57 10.95 -3.87 16.97
CA THR A 57 11.17 -4.11 15.54
C THR A 57 10.04 -4.96 14.96
N ILE A 58 9.44 -4.45 13.90
CA ILE A 58 8.36 -5.08 13.14
C ILE A 58 8.98 -5.71 11.90
N VAL A 59 8.78 -7.01 11.72
CA VAL A 59 9.09 -7.72 10.48
C VAL A 59 7.85 -7.75 9.61
N ILE A 60 7.95 -7.15 8.45
CA ILE A 60 6.95 -7.20 7.38
C ILE A 60 7.26 -8.41 6.52
N VAL A 61 6.24 -9.19 6.20
CA VAL A 61 6.33 -10.35 5.33
C VAL A 61 5.32 -10.17 4.21
N VAL A 62 5.79 -10.18 2.96
CA VAL A 62 4.93 -10.22 1.78
C VAL A 62 5.01 -11.63 1.20
N THR A 63 3.89 -12.34 1.16
CA THR A 63 3.80 -13.71 0.64
C THR A 63 3.02 -13.72 -0.67
N ASN A 64 3.57 -14.40 -1.67
CA ASN A 64 2.88 -14.59 -2.94
C ASN A 64 2.12 -15.92 -2.96
N ALA A 65 0.81 -15.85 -2.74
CA ALA A 65 -0.11 -16.98 -2.86
C ALA A 65 -0.61 -17.20 -4.31
N ASN A 66 -0.15 -16.40 -5.29
CA ASN A 66 -0.48 -16.64 -6.68
C ASN A 66 0.24 -17.90 -7.20
N PRO A 67 -0.34 -18.62 -8.19
CA PRO A 67 0.30 -19.78 -8.82
C PRO A 67 1.43 -19.40 -9.79
N PHE A 68 1.81 -18.12 -9.86
CA PHE A 68 2.84 -17.60 -10.77
C PHE A 68 3.68 -16.52 -10.07
N PRO A 69 4.91 -16.24 -10.56
CA PRO A 69 5.74 -15.17 -10.02
C PRO A 69 5.06 -13.81 -10.15
N VAL A 70 5.28 -12.94 -9.18
CA VAL A 70 4.74 -11.58 -9.16
C VAL A 70 5.87 -10.59 -8.97
N SER A 71 5.86 -9.51 -9.76
CA SER A 71 6.84 -8.44 -9.70
C SER A 71 6.18 -7.11 -9.35
N PHE A 72 6.83 -6.30 -8.54
CA PHE A 72 6.41 -4.93 -8.20
C PHE A 72 7.63 -4.08 -7.83
N PHE A 73 7.48 -2.76 -7.76
CA PHE A 73 8.53 -1.90 -7.26
C PHE A 73 8.60 -1.93 -5.73
N ARG A 74 9.79 -2.08 -5.17
CA ARG A 74 10.01 -2.00 -3.71
C ARG A 74 9.53 -0.65 -3.18
N ASP A 75 9.76 0.40 -3.94
CA ASP A 75 9.33 1.76 -3.64
C ASP A 75 7.81 1.86 -3.55
N TYR A 76 7.31 2.47 -2.48
CA TYR A 76 5.88 2.59 -2.16
C TYR A 76 5.15 1.26 -1.97
N SER A 77 5.88 0.18 -1.70
CA SER A 77 5.33 -1.13 -1.29
C SER A 77 5.48 -1.34 0.23
N PRO A 78 4.86 -2.40 0.81
CA PRO A 78 5.15 -2.81 2.19
C PRO A 78 6.63 -3.12 2.44
N LEU A 79 7.42 -3.44 1.40
CA LEU A 79 8.86 -3.72 1.50
C LEU A 79 9.73 -2.47 1.35
N ASP A 80 9.14 -1.29 1.18
CA ASP A 80 9.85 -0.02 1.12
C ASP A 80 10.55 0.25 2.47
N PRO A 81 11.88 0.49 2.50
CA PRO A 81 12.62 0.91 3.71
C PRO A 81 12.07 2.16 4.43
N LEU A 82 11.10 2.85 3.84
CA LEU A 82 10.45 4.03 4.38
C LEU A 82 8.93 3.84 4.53
N ALA A 83 8.40 2.63 4.34
CA ALA A 83 6.97 2.31 4.39
C ALA A 83 6.25 2.91 5.60
N LEU A 84 6.80 2.76 6.81
CA LEU A 84 6.18 3.30 8.02
C LEU A 84 6.11 4.83 8.01
N ARG A 85 7.16 5.50 7.51
CA ARG A 85 7.24 6.96 7.42
C ARG A 85 6.45 7.53 6.24
N LEU A 86 6.14 6.70 5.24
CA LEU A 86 5.19 6.98 4.17
C LEU A 86 3.73 6.86 4.64
N GLY A 87 3.50 6.50 5.91
CA GLY A 87 2.18 6.48 6.51
C GLY A 87 1.47 5.14 6.46
N MET A 88 2.16 4.06 6.07
CA MET A 88 1.57 2.71 6.00
C MET A 88 1.34 2.09 7.39
N LEU A 89 1.99 2.60 8.43
CA LEU A 89 1.82 2.11 9.79
C LEU A 89 0.68 2.82 10.53
N LYS A 90 -0.20 2.03 11.15
CA LYS A 90 -1.09 2.49 12.21
C LYS A 90 -0.62 1.93 13.55
N VAL A 91 -0.64 2.80 14.56
CA VAL A 91 -0.30 2.45 15.94
C VAL A 91 -1.40 2.98 16.83
N THR A 92 -2.04 2.08 17.57
CA THR A 92 -2.99 2.41 18.63
C THR A 92 -2.29 2.21 19.96
N PRO A 93 -1.96 3.31 20.67
CA PRO A 93 -1.43 3.23 22.04
C PRO A 93 -2.34 2.41 22.95
N GLN A 94 -1.77 1.78 23.97
CA GLN A 94 -2.49 0.92 24.92
C GLN A 94 -3.74 1.58 25.55
N TRP A 95 -3.71 2.90 25.74
CA TRP A 95 -4.75 3.67 26.42
C TRP A 95 -5.71 4.38 25.44
N ALA A 96 -5.55 4.15 24.13
CA ALA A 96 -6.31 4.83 23.10
C ALA A 96 -7.23 3.86 22.38
N GLU A 97 -8.43 4.32 22.03
CA GLU A 97 -9.37 3.54 21.22
C GLU A 97 -9.08 3.66 19.71
N LYS A 98 -8.32 4.68 19.31
CA LYS A 98 -8.04 5.00 17.91
C LYS A 98 -6.53 5.09 17.65
N PRO A 99 -6.08 4.75 16.43
CA PRO A 99 -4.69 4.94 16.05
C PRO A 99 -4.25 6.40 16.20
N MET A 100 -3.06 6.60 16.75
CA MET A 100 -2.45 7.92 16.80
C MET A 100 -1.95 8.35 15.41
N ARG A 101 -1.85 9.67 15.20
CA ARG A 101 -1.20 10.20 13.99
C ARG A 101 0.32 10.11 14.16
N LEU A 102 0.96 9.31 13.32
CA LEU A 102 2.42 9.26 13.24
C LEU A 102 2.96 10.39 12.36
N PRO A 103 4.17 10.90 12.65
CA PRO A 103 4.87 11.79 11.73
C PRO A 103 5.08 11.11 10.37
N GLN A 104 4.59 11.74 9.33
CA GLN A 104 4.78 11.30 7.95
C GLN A 104 5.73 12.25 7.24
N VAL A 105 6.54 11.71 6.35
CA VAL A 105 7.38 12.53 5.47
C VAL A 105 6.93 12.33 4.04
N ARG A 106 7.02 13.41 3.27
CA ARG A 106 6.80 13.36 1.83
C ARG A 106 8.15 13.18 1.16
N PHE A 107 8.31 12.09 0.43
CA PHE A 107 9.47 11.89 -0.43
C PHE A 107 9.13 12.33 -1.84
N ASN A 108 10.03 13.08 -2.47
CA ASN A 108 9.99 13.32 -3.90
C ASN A 108 10.86 12.25 -4.56
N ARG A 109 10.25 11.21 -5.11
CA ARG A 109 10.97 10.15 -5.84
C ARG A 109 10.63 10.22 -7.33
N PRO A 110 11.61 10.03 -8.23
CA PRO A 110 11.34 9.86 -9.65
C PRO A 110 10.35 8.72 -9.88
N TRP A 111 9.47 8.89 -10.87
CA TRP A 111 8.44 7.92 -11.22
C TRP A 111 8.45 7.69 -12.75
N PRO A 112 8.49 6.44 -13.24
CA PRO A 112 8.53 5.19 -12.47
C PRO A 112 9.83 5.02 -11.67
N PRO A 113 9.81 4.22 -10.59
CA PRO A 113 11.03 3.81 -9.91
C PRO A 113 11.97 3.08 -10.89
N PRO A 114 13.30 3.09 -10.63
CA PRO A 114 14.23 2.37 -11.49
C PRO A 114 13.94 0.88 -11.44
N LEU A 115 14.13 0.17 -12.55
CA LEU A 115 13.91 -1.29 -12.63
C LEU A 115 14.77 -2.08 -11.62
N THR A 116 15.88 -1.50 -11.15
CA THR A 116 16.72 -2.07 -10.08
C THR A 116 16.01 -2.12 -8.73
N SER A 117 14.93 -1.36 -8.53
CA SER A 117 14.05 -1.42 -7.36
C SER A 117 12.98 -2.52 -7.47
N THR A 118 12.95 -3.29 -8.54
CA THR A 118 11.97 -4.37 -8.72
C THR A 118 12.20 -5.48 -7.71
N VAL A 119 11.13 -5.93 -7.08
CA VAL A 119 11.06 -7.13 -6.27
C VAL A 119 10.22 -8.15 -7.01
N THR A 120 10.72 -9.38 -7.08
CA THR A 120 10.02 -10.52 -7.65
C THR A 120 9.84 -11.57 -6.56
N ILE A 121 8.60 -12.00 -6.33
CA ILE A 121 8.28 -13.07 -5.39
C ILE A 121 7.73 -14.27 -6.18
N PHE A 122 8.35 -15.43 -5.99
CA PHE A 122 7.95 -16.67 -6.64
C PHE A 122 6.69 -17.27 -5.99
N PRO A 123 5.98 -18.19 -6.66
CA PRO A 123 4.80 -18.85 -6.08
C PRO A 123 5.12 -19.49 -4.74
N GLY A 124 4.30 -19.22 -3.72
CA GLY A 124 4.42 -19.81 -2.39
C GLY A 124 5.59 -19.30 -1.55
N THR A 125 6.37 -18.32 -2.05
CA THR A 125 7.49 -17.75 -1.29
C THR A 125 7.16 -16.40 -0.70
N SER A 126 8.04 -15.93 0.19
CA SER A 126 7.89 -14.65 0.87
C SER A 126 9.16 -13.81 0.79
N MET A 127 8.97 -12.49 0.81
CA MET A 127 10.02 -11.50 1.02
C MET A 127 9.76 -10.76 2.32
N THR A 128 10.82 -10.29 2.97
CA THR A 128 10.72 -9.63 4.26
C THR A 128 11.42 -8.28 4.27
N SER A 129 10.94 -7.39 5.14
CA SER A 129 11.61 -6.14 5.47
C SER A 129 11.42 -5.84 6.94
N GLU A 130 12.43 -5.30 7.60
CA GLU A 130 12.40 -5.01 9.03
C GLU A 130 12.34 -3.51 9.29
N PHE A 131 11.60 -3.12 10.33
CA PHE A 131 11.47 -1.73 10.74
C PHE A 131 11.50 -1.58 12.25
N CYS A 132 12.45 -0.79 12.75
CA CYS A 132 12.50 -0.40 14.14
C CYS A 132 11.60 0.82 14.40
N LEU A 133 10.67 0.73 15.35
CA LEU A 133 9.78 1.83 15.73
C LEU A 133 10.53 3.07 16.24
N ARG A 134 11.76 2.91 16.73
CA ARG A 134 12.60 4.05 17.13
C ARG A 134 12.86 5.03 15.98
N ASN A 135 12.81 4.54 14.74
CA ASN A 135 13.05 5.35 13.54
C ASN A 135 11.86 6.23 13.14
N LEU A 136 10.74 6.15 13.87
CA LEU A 136 9.56 6.98 13.63
C LEU A 136 9.67 8.40 14.18
N GLY A 137 10.71 8.69 14.97
CA GLY A 137 10.86 10.01 15.61
C GLY A 137 9.83 10.28 16.70
N ILE A 138 9.25 9.24 17.30
CA ILE A 138 8.34 9.33 18.46
C ILE A 138 9.00 8.72 19.70
N HIS A 139 8.60 9.19 20.88
CA HIS A 139 8.99 8.56 22.13
C HIS A 139 8.15 7.30 22.36
N LEU A 140 8.77 6.12 22.36
CA LEU A 140 8.06 4.83 22.47
C LEU A 140 7.21 4.71 23.75
N ARG A 141 7.55 5.42 24.84
CA ARG A 141 6.73 5.46 26.06
C ARG A 141 5.30 5.98 25.83
N THR A 142 5.10 6.83 24.84
CA THR A 142 3.78 7.36 24.47
C THR A 142 2.83 6.27 23.95
N LEU A 143 3.37 5.11 23.58
CA LEU A 143 2.60 3.97 23.07
C LEU A 143 2.07 3.05 24.19
N GLY A 144 2.61 3.15 25.40
CA GLY A 144 2.37 2.18 26.48
C GLY A 144 3.26 0.93 26.37
N VAL A 145 2.96 -0.10 27.18
CA VAL A 145 3.72 -1.37 27.15
C VAL A 145 3.18 -2.33 26.09
N SER A 146 1.92 -2.17 25.68
CA SER A 146 1.24 -3.10 24.77
C SER A 146 0.44 -2.40 23.66
N PRO A 147 1.07 -1.58 22.79
CA PRO A 147 0.37 -0.97 21.67
C PRO A 147 -0.02 -2.01 20.62
N VAL A 148 -1.14 -1.74 19.93
CA VAL A 148 -1.58 -2.52 18.78
C VAL A 148 -1.14 -1.82 17.51
N VAL A 149 -0.56 -2.58 16.58
CA VAL A 149 -0.08 -2.08 15.29
C VAL A 149 -0.65 -2.91 14.14
N PHE A 150 -0.81 -2.26 12.99
CA PHE A 150 -1.07 -2.91 11.71
C PHE A 150 -0.55 -2.04 10.57
N LEU A 151 -0.30 -2.67 9.43
CA LEU A 151 0.03 -2.00 8.19
C LEU A 151 -1.18 -1.92 7.28
N TYR A 152 -1.28 -0.81 6.57
CA TYR A 152 -2.23 -0.62 5.49
C TYR A 152 -1.59 0.22 4.40
N GLY A 153 -2.01 0.04 3.17
CA GLY A 153 -1.51 0.85 2.07
C GLY A 153 -2.09 0.43 0.74
N HIS A 154 -1.45 0.90 -0.32
CA HIS A 154 -1.88 0.67 -1.68
C HIS A 154 -0.70 0.19 -2.52
N TRP A 155 -0.88 -0.93 -3.20
CA TRP A 155 0.01 -1.40 -4.25
C TRP A 155 -0.13 -0.50 -5.46
N ALA A 156 0.91 0.28 -5.77
CA ALA A 156 0.89 1.20 -6.89
C ALA A 156 0.82 0.48 -8.25
N ALA A 157 1.59 -0.60 -8.39
CA ALA A 157 1.64 -1.40 -9.62
C ALA A 157 2.23 -2.80 -9.33
N VAL A 158 1.51 -3.83 -9.76
CA VAL A 158 1.86 -5.24 -9.60
C VAL A 158 1.68 -5.95 -10.94
N TRP A 159 2.71 -6.67 -11.36
CA TRP A 159 2.72 -7.41 -12.62
C TRP A 159 2.85 -8.90 -12.38
N LYS A 160 2.15 -9.67 -13.21
CA LYS A 160 2.38 -11.11 -13.35
C LYS A 160 3.70 -11.34 -14.10
N GLY A 161 4.57 -12.18 -13.56
CA GLY A 161 5.83 -12.58 -14.17
C GLY A 161 7.05 -12.21 -13.32
N THR A 162 8.23 -12.55 -13.84
CA THR A 162 9.51 -12.37 -13.14
C THR A 162 10.22 -11.06 -13.46
N ARG A 163 9.76 -10.33 -14.47
CA ARG A 163 10.37 -9.10 -14.97
C ARG A 163 9.29 -8.13 -15.44
N ILE A 164 9.54 -6.86 -15.19
CA ILE A 164 8.76 -5.75 -15.75
C ILE A 164 9.37 -5.41 -17.11
N ASP A 165 8.60 -5.56 -18.19
CA ASP A 165 8.99 -5.08 -19.52
C ASP A 165 8.83 -3.55 -19.55
N PRO A 166 9.89 -2.76 -19.84
CA PRO A 166 9.80 -1.31 -19.90
C PRO A 166 8.72 -0.78 -20.85
N LYS A 167 8.37 -1.54 -21.90
CA LYS A 167 7.28 -1.17 -22.82
C LYS A 167 5.92 -1.07 -22.13
N LEU A 168 5.76 -1.76 -20.99
CA LEU A 168 4.55 -1.67 -20.20
C LEU A 168 4.32 -0.24 -19.72
N PHE A 169 5.35 0.59 -19.51
CA PHE A 169 5.19 1.96 -19.06
C PHE A 169 4.48 2.88 -20.09
N GLU A 170 4.41 2.46 -21.34
CA GLU A 170 3.66 3.15 -22.40
C GLU A 170 2.18 2.75 -22.43
N ALA A 171 1.81 1.65 -21.78
CA ALA A 171 0.44 1.15 -21.72
C ALA A 171 -0.42 1.87 -20.66
N PRO A 172 -1.75 1.93 -20.83
CA PRO A 172 -2.65 2.41 -19.80
C PRO A 172 -2.43 1.68 -18.46
N LYS A 173 -2.31 2.44 -17.36
CA LYS A 173 -1.96 1.92 -16.01
C LYS A 173 -0.74 1.00 -15.97
N TRP A 174 0.13 1.12 -16.97
CA TRP A 174 1.26 0.24 -17.17
C TRP A 174 0.94 -1.25 -17.31
N ALA A 175 -0.29 -1.59 -17.69
CA ALA A 175 -0.81 -2.96 -17.67
C ALA A 175 -0.51 -3.69 -16.33
N ALA A 176 -0.59 -2.94 -15.22
CA ALA A 176 -0.36 -3.42 -13.87
C ALA A 176 -1.68 -3.50 -13.10
N ALA A 177 -1.77 -4.47 -12.18
CA ALA A 177 -2.80 -4.42 -11.16
C ALA A 177 -2.41 -3.44 -10.05
N SER A 178 -3.40 -2.83 -9.42
CA SER A 178 -3.26 -1.95 -8.25
C SER A 178 -4.36 -2.26 -7.26
N GLY A 179 -4.10 -2.09 -5.96
CA GLY A 179 -5.11 -2.35 -4.95
C GLY A 179 -4.59 -2.18 -3.54
N ASP A 180 -5.51 -2.14 -2.59
CA ASP A 180 -5.16 -1.94 -1.19
C ASP A 180 -4.63 -3.24 -0.57
N PHE A 181 -3.83 -3.10 0.48
CA PHE A 181 -3.45 -4.18 1.37
C PHE A 181 -3.66 -3.76 2.82
N VAL A 182 -3.92 -4.75 3.66
CA VAL A 182 -4.00 -4.60 5.11
C VAL A 182 -3.34 -5.83 5.72
N SER A 183 -2.48 -5.63 6.73
CA SER A 183 -1.89 -6.73 7.47
C SER A 183 -2.78 -7.23 8.59
N ASN A 184 -2.37 -8.34 9.22
CA ASN A 184 -2.90 -8.69 10.54
C ASN A 184 -2.64 -7.55 11.56
N ASN A 185 -3.49 -7.50 12.59
CA ASN A 185 -3.22 -6.75 13.80
C ASN A 185 -2.17 -7.51 14.63
N MET A 186 -1.32 -6.75 15.31
CA MET A 186 -0.27 -7.29 16.15
C MET A 186 -0.11 -6.44 17.41
N THR A 187 -0.09 -7.08 18.58
CA THR A 187 0.26 -6.42 19.84
C THR A 187 1.77 -6.53 20.06
N LEU A 188 2.44 -5.42 20.31
CA LEU A 188 3.86 -5.40 20.65
C LEU A 188 4.03 -5.53 22.16
N ASP A 189 5.09 -6.21 22.61
CA ASP A 189 5.50 -6.23 24.03
C ASP A 189 6.68 -5.29 24.25
N LEU A 190 6.39 -4.05 24.62
CA LEU A 190 7.40 -3.05 24.90
C LEU A 190 7.81 -3.01 26.38
N SER A 191 7.35 -3.96 27.22
CA SER A 191 7.59 -3.96 28.67
C SER A 191 9.07 -3.84 29.06
N ARG A 192 9.96 -4.53 28.35
CA ARG A 192 11.42 -4.49 28.57
C ARG A 192 12.02 -3.09 28.39
N LEU A 193 11.41 -2.25 27.55
CA LEU A 193 11.86 -0.87 27.34
C LEU A 193 11.56 0.04 28.54
N TRP A 194 10.64 -0.37 29.41
CA TRP A 194 10.29 0.36 30.62
C TRP A 194 11.23 0.07 31.78
N LEU A 195 11.87 -1.12 31.80
CA LEU A 195 12.79 -1.53 32.85
C LEU A 195 14.20 -0.92 32.72
N LEU A 196 14.64 -0.57 31.51
CA LEU A 196 16.01 -0.09 31.25
C LEU A 196 16.25 1.38 31.66
N TYR A 197 15.28 2.02 32.31
CA TYR A 197 15.31 3.45 32.66
C TYR A 197 14.66 3.72 34.03
N ALA A 198 14.55 2.70 34.87
CA ALA A 198 14.16 2.81 36.28
C ALA A 198 15.42 2.84 37.16
#